data_AF-A0A5E3WTF0-F1
#
_entry.id   AF-A0A5E3WTF0-F1
#
_cell.length_a   1.000
_cell.length_b   1.000
_cell.length_c   1.000
_cell.angle_alpha   90.00
_cell.angle_beta   90.00
_cell.angle_gamma   90.00
#
_symmetry.space_group_name_H-M   'P 1'
#
loop_
_entity.id
_entity.type
_entity.pdbx_description
1 polymer ?
#
loop_
_entity_poly.entity_id
_entity_poly.type
_entity_poly.pdbx_seq_one_letter_code
_entity_poly.pdbx_strand_id
1 'polypeptide(L)'
;MARTHHITRKKAASKKKSFKVISKHFSKVDGMDKLRLQLTSAGARIVKTLRQGFMVEMTGEQRDHLNTSSMGIHITELHVQGDSSSDLTTSSSS
;
A
#
# COMPACT_ATOMS: atom_id res chain seq x y z
N MET A 1 43.45 -9.78 9.43
CA MET A 1 42.24 -10.62 9.59
C MET A 1 41.02 -9.78 9.23
N ALA A 2 40.52 -9.95 8.01
CA ALA A 2 39.38 -9.18 7.48
C ALA A 2 38.08 -9.69 8.10
N ARG A 3 37.36 -8.83 8.82
CA ARG A 3 35.99 -9.10 9.28
C ARG A 3 35.06 -8.92 8.09
N THR A 4 34.66 -10.03 7.48
CA THR A 4 33.64 -10.06 6.45
C THR A 4 32.32 -9.59 7.04
N HIS A 5 31.85 -8.40 6.61
CA HIS A 5 30.52 -7.88 6.93
C HIS A 5 29.46 -8.67 6.15
N HIS A 6 29.16 -9.88 6.63
CA HIS A 6 27.98 -10.61 6.22
C HIS A 6 26.76 -10.10 7.01
N ILE A 7 25.65 -9.92 6.28
CA ILE A 7 24.27 -9.84 6.76
C ILE A 7 23.80 -8.44 7.20
N THR A 8 23.03 -7.77 6.32
CA THR A 8 21.62 -7.35 6.54
C THR A 8 21.12 -6.49 5.37
N ARG A 9 20.77 -7.09 4.23
CA ARG A 9 19.92 -6.43 3.20
C ARG A 9 18.74 -7.31 2.77
N LYS A 10 18.15 -8.05 3.72
CA LYS A 10 16.97 -8.90 3.47
C LYS A 10 15.85 -8.72 4.53
N LYS A 11 15.68 -7.51 5.07
CA LYS A 11 14.60 -7.21 6.03
C LYS A 11 13.73 -6.00 5.65
N ALA A 12 13.84 -5.49 4.42
CA ALA A 12 12.89 -4.49 3.91
C ALA A 12 11.60 -5.13 3.33
N ALA A 13 11.53 -6.46 3.22
CA ALA A 13 10.53 -7.17 2.44
C ALA A 13 9.21 -7.51 3.16
N SER A 14 9.01 -7.18 4.45
CA SER A 14 7.86 -7.73 5.20
C SER A 14 7.03 -6.74 6.00
N LYS A 15 7.14 -5.43 5.76
CA LYS A 15 6.16 -4.49 6.31
C LYS A 15 5.02 -4.36 5.31
N LYS A 16 3.87 -4.97 5.62
CA LYS A 16 2.63 -4.74 4.90
C LYS A 16 2.29 -3.26 5.02
N LYS A 17 1.98 -2.63 3.89
CA LYS A 17 1.54 -1.24 3.85
C LYS A 17 0.14 -1.18 3.28
N SER A 18 -0.58 -0.12 3.63
CA SER A 18 -1.89 0.16 3.07
C SER A 18 -1.74 0.87 1.73
N PHE A 19 -2.45 0.37 0.73
CA PHE A 19 -2.52 0.95 -0.60
C PHE A 19 -3.98 1.18 -0.98
N LYS A 20 -4.23 2.30 -1.64
CA LYS A 20 -5.49 2.58 -2.33
C LYS A 20 -5.33 2.14 -3.78
N VAL A 21 -6.16 1.21 -4.23
CA VAL A 21 -6.18 0.73 -5.61
C VAL A 21 -7.48 1.16 -6.28
N ILE A 22 -7.37 1.94 -7.35
CA ILE A 22 -8.48 2.47 -8.14
C ILE A 22 -8.42 1.84 -9.52
N SER A 23 -9.51 1.26 -10.00
CA SER A 23 -9.58 0.75 -11.37
C SER A 23 -10.10 1.84 -12.31
N LYS A 24 -9.46 2.05 -13.47
CA LYS A 24 -10.02 2.92 -14.53
C LYS A 24 -11.33 2.39 -15.11
N HIS A 25 -11.63 1.11 -14.87
CA HIS A 25 -12.83 0.44 -15.34
C HIS A 25 -13.90 0.31 -14.27
N PHE A 26 -13.81 1.04 -13.15
CA PHE A 26 -14.79 0.96 -12.05
C PHE A 26 -16.25 1.20 -12.49
N SER A 27 -16.46 1.93 -13.58
CA SER A 27 -17.79 2.20 -14.16
C SER A 27 -18.35 1.05 -15.00
N LYS A 28 -17.54 0.03 -15.31
CA LYS A 28 -18.00 -1.19 -16.00
C LYS A 28 -18.59 -2.14 -14.99
N VAL A 29 -19.65 -2.87 -15.39
CA VAL A 29 -20.37 -3.84 -14.55
C VAL A 29 -19.42 -4.83 -13.86
N ASP A 30 -18.46 -5.41 -14.60
CA ASP A 30 -17.49 -6.36 -14.04
C ASP A 30 -16.17 -5.73 -13.58
N GLY A 31 -16.03 -4.40 -13.66
CA GLY A 31 -14.75 -3.73 -13.45
C GLY A 31 -14.25 -3.84 -12.02
N MET A 32 -15.16 -3.77 -11.06
CA MET A 32 -14.88 -3.92 -9.63
C MET A 32 -14.62 -5.38 -9.24
N ASP A 33 -15.35 -6.34 -9.81
CA ASP A 33 -15.13 -7.76 -9.54
C ASP A 33 -13.80 -8.26 -10.11
N LYS A 34 -13.44 -7.82 -11.33
CA LYS A 34 -12.12 -8.09 -11.91
C LYS A 34 -11.00 -7.52 -11.06
N LEU A 35 -11.17 -6.29 -10.57
CA LEU A 35 -10.19 -5.66 -9.67
C LEU A 35 -10.06 -6.47 -8.36
N ARG A 36 -11.17 -6.89 -7.77
CA ARG A 36 -11.19 -7.71 -6.56
C ARG A 36 -10.46 -9.04 -6.76
N LEU A 37 -10.71 -9.70 -7.89
CA LEU A 37 -10.06 -10.96 -8.23
C LEU A 37 -8.55 -10.78 -8.40
N GLN A 38 -8.11 -9.75 -9.13
CA GLN A 38 -6.68 -9.44 -9.31
C GLN A 38 -5.97 -9.18 -7.98
N LEU A 39 -6.60 -8.40 -7.10
CA LEU A 39 -6.07 -8.12 -5.76
C LEU A 39 -5.93 -9.40 -4.93
N THR A 40 -6.96 -10.25 -4.94
CA THR A 40 -6.96 -11.52 -4.20
C THR A 40 -5.90 -12.48 -4.76
N SER A 41 -5.78 -12.59 -6.09
CA SER A 41 -4.77 -13.43 -6.76
C SER A 41 -3.34 -12.96 -6.51
N ALA A 42 -3.13 -11.64 -6.33
CA ALA A 42 -1.84 -11.09 -5.92
C ALA A 42 -1.53 -11.30 -4.42
N GLY A 43 -2.46 -11.90 -3.67
CA GLY A 43 -2.34 -12.10 -2.23
C GLY A 43 -2.50 -10.81 -1.42
N ALA A 44 -3.11 -9.77 -2.00
CA ALA A 44 -3.45 -8.54 -1.30
C ALA A 44 -4.69 -8.76 -0.43
N ARG A 45 -4.66 -8.25 0.80
CA ARG A 45 -5.81 -8.31 1.71
C ARG A 45 -6.67 -7.07 1.51
N ILE A 46 -7.92 -7.24 1.11
CA ILE A 46 -8.87 -6.13 1.01
C ILE A 46 -9.31 -5.73 2.43
N VAL A 47 -9.03 -4.47 2.78
CA VAL A 47 -9.38 -3.88 4.07
C VAL A 47 -10.72 -3.17 3.98
N LYS A 48 -10.94 -2.43 2.88
CA LYS A 48 -12.13 -1.59 2.71
C LYS A 48 -12.49 -1.45 1.24
N THR A 49 -13.78 -1.53 0.94
CA THR A 49 -14.30 -1.19 -0.39
C THR A 49 -14.52 0.32 -0.50
N LEU A 50 -14.11 0.91 -1.63
CA LEU A 50 -14.28 2.32 -1.96
C LEU A 50 -15.20 2.46 -3.18
N ARG A 51 -15.75 3.66 -3.38
CA ARG A 51 -16.66 3.96 -4.51
C ARG A 51 -16.05 3.65 -5.89
N GLN A 52 -14.73 3.75 -6.03
CA GLN A 52 -14.02 3.57 -7.30
C GLN A 52 -12.93 2.48 -7.24
N GLY A 53 -12.89 1.67 -6.17
CA GLY A 53 -11.82 0.71 -5.98
C GLY A 53 -11.77 0.08 -4.59
N PHE A 54 -10.58 -0.32 -4.14
CA PHE A 54 -10.38 -0.97 -2.85
C PHE A 54 -9.17 -0.38 -2.11
N MET A 55 -9.26 -0.36 -0.79
CA MET A 55 -8.11 -0.21 0.08
C MET A 55 -7.62 -1.59 0.47
N VAL A 56 -6.34 -1.85 0.26
CA VAL A 56 -5.73 -3.15 0.41
C VAL A 56 -4.42 -3.06 1.18
N GLU A 57 -4.12 -4.11 1.92
CA GLU A 57 -2.82 -4.30 2.56
C GLU A 57 -2.01 -5.31 1.77
N MET A 58 -0.83 -4.90 1.32
CA MET A 58 0.10 -5.76 0.60
C MET A 58 1.55 -5.37 0.85
N THR A 59 2.49 -6.20 0.45
CA THR A 59 3.93 -5.87 0.45
C THR A 59 4.32 -5.08 -0.79
N GLY A 60 5.50 -4.45 -0.77
CA GLY A 60 6.04 -3.78 -1.97
C GLY A 60 6.24 -4.74 -3.14
N GLU A 61 6.62 -5.98 -2.89
CA GLU A 61 6.78 -7.02 -3.91
C GLU A 61 5.44 -7.38 -4.56
N GLN A 62 4.38 -7.53 -3.74
CA GLN A 62 3.01 -7.78 -4.24
C GLN A 62 2.50 -6.59 -5.08
N ARG A 63 2.81 -5.36 -4.66
CA ARG A 63 2.50 -4.15 -5.41
C ARG A 63 3.16 -4.16 -6.79
N ASP A 64 4.45 -4.48 -6.84
CA ASP A 64 5.20 -4.52 -8.10
C ASP A 64 4.64 -5.58 -9.05
N HIS A 65 4.33 -6.76 -8.51
CA HIS A 65 3.70 -7.83 -9.29
C HIS A 65 2.32 -7.42 -9.82
N LEU A 66 1.52 -6.72 -9.02
CA LEU A 66 0.21 -6.21 -9.41
C LEU A 66 0.34 -5.12 -10.50
N ASN A 67 1.31 -4.22 -10.38
CA ASN A 67 1.56 -3.13 -11.32
C ASN A 67 2.02 -3.66 -12.69
N THR A 68 2.84 -4.71 -12.71
CA THR A 68 3.24 -5.38 -13.95
C THR A 68 2.10 -6.18 -14.58
N SER A 69 1.25 -6.80 -13.75
CA SER A 69 0.20 -7.73 -14.23
C SER A 69 -1.11 -7.03 -14.63
N SER A 70 -1.41 -5.85 -14.09
CA SER A 70 -2.73 -5.21 -14.23
C SER A 70 -2.66 -3.91 -15.02
N MET A 71 -2.96 -3.95 -16.31
CA MET A 71 -3.15 -2.73 -17.11
C MET A 71 -4.42 -1.99 -16.66
N GLY A 72 -4.29 -0.72 -16.31
CA GLY A 72 -5.44 0.17 -16.04
C GLY A 72 -5.86 0.31 -14.57
N ILE A 73 -5.02 -0.08 -13.62
CA ILE A 73 -5.22 0.21 -12.20
C ILE A 73 -4.24 1.30 -11.73
N HIS A 74 -4.69 2.15 -10.82
CA HIS A 74 -3.87 3.14 -10.13
C HIS A 74 -3.68 2.70 -8.69
N ILE A 75 -2.43 2.56 -8.27
CA ILE A 75 -2.06 2.17 -6.91
C ILE A 75 -1.41 3.39 -6.23
N THR A 76 -1.93 3.79 -5.08
CA THR A 76 -1.40 4.87 -4.26
C THR A 76 -1.10 4.34 -2.88
N GLU A 77 0.13 4.49 -2.40
CA GLU A 77 0.48 4.15 -1.03
C GLU A 77 -0.18 5.14 -0.07
N LEU A 78 -0.89 4.62 0.92
CA LEU A 78 -1.43 5.42 2.01
C LEU A 78 -0.44 5.34 3.18
N HIS A 79 0.32 6.40 3.39
CA HIS A 79 0.96 6.62 4.67
C HIS A 79 -0.15 6.93 5.67
N VAL A 80 -0.54 5.95 6.49
CA VAL A 80 -1.34 6.21 7.69
C VAL A 80 -0.42 6.98 8.62
N GLN A 81 -0.46 8.31 8.51
CA GLN A 81 0.21 9.24 9.40
C GLN A 81 -0.53 9.17 10.74
N GLY A 82 -0.13 8.20 11.56
CA GLY A 82 -0.40 8.25 12.99
C GLY A 82 0.57 9.26 13.61
N ASP A 83 0.02 10.27 14.25
CA ASP A 83 0.64 11.25 15.14
C ASP A 83 1.81 12.11 14.60
N SER A 84 1.47 13.33 14.21
CA SER A 84 2.22 14.49 14.69
C SER A 84 1.22 15.54 15.09
N SER A 85 0.56 15.28 16.23
CA SER A 85 0.02 16.34 17.05
C SER A 85 1.22 17.14 17.56
N SER A 86 1.64 18.14 16.80
CA SER A 86 2.56 19.16 17.29
C SER A 86 1.73 20.09 18.17
N ASP A 87 1.49 19.66 19.40
CA ASP A 87 1.05 20.53 20.49
C ASP A 87 2.21 21.50 20.75
N LEU A 88 2.21 22.62 20.01
CA LEU A 88 3.16 23.69 20.21
C LEU A 88 2.60 24.60 21.33
N THR A 89 2.55 24.09 22.56
CA THR A 89 2.45 24.96 23.73
C THR A 89 3.81 25.61 23.96
N THR A 90 4.04 26.77 23.37
CA THR A 90 5.06 27.69 23.90
C THR A 90 4.39 28.65 24.86
N SER A 91 4.24 28.19 26.10
CA SER A 91 4.13 29.06 27.26
C SER A 91 5.50 29.68 27.51
N SER A 92 5.61 31.00 27.41
CA SER A 92 6.64 31.86 28.03
C SER A 92 6.27 33.32 27.67
N SER A 93 5.52 34.06 28.49
CA SER A 93 5.89 34.71 29.76
C SER A 93 6.66 36.03 29.57
N SER A 94 6.02 37.09 30.08
CA SER A 94 6.48 38.47 30.38
C SER A 94 6.26 39.54 29.32
#